data_AF-A0A4V1UNJ2-F1
#
_entry.id   AF-A0A4V1UNJ2-F1
#
_cell.length_a   1.000
_cell.length_b   1.000
_cell.length_c   1.000
_cell.angle_alpha   90.00
_cell.angle_beta   90.00
_cell.angle_gamma   90.00
#
_symmetry.space_group_name_H-M   'P 1'
#
loop_
_entity.id
_entity.type
_entity.pdbx_description
1 polymer ?
#
loop_
_entity_poly.entity_id
_entity_poly.type
_entity_poly.pdbx_seq_one_letter_code
_entity_poly.pdbx_strand_id
1 'polypeptide(L)'
;MEALGERKGLERRIRLLLLGFIIGLVLSGVTAFPLPWEVGLLAKWSGAQIGAPGLSGWIARVNEGLIATDARFPFLAYGTDWLAFAHLVIATAFVGPLRDPMRNIWVIEWGIIACVAVIPLALIAGPIRGIPFPWQLIDASFGIVGFGPLLLCHRMIRRLERIPMVGQALSTPN
;
A
#
# COMPACT_ATOMS: atom_id res chain seq x y z
N MET A 1 0.89 -35.68 11.20
CA MET A 1 1.76 -35.14 10.13
C MET A 1 1.03 -34.13 9.26
N GLU A 2 -0.25 -34.35 8.95
CA GLU A 2 -1.11 -33.44 8.17
C GLU A 2 -1.20 -32.01 8.75
N ALA A 3 -1.47 -31.87 10.06
CA ALA A 3 -1.57 -30.56 10.72
C ALA A 3 -0.27 -29.73 10.69
N LEU A 4 0.90 -30.39 10.74
CA LEU A 4 2.19 -29.72 10.61
C LEU A 4 2.44 -29.23 9.17
N GLY A 5 2.00 -30.02 8.18
CA GLY A 5 2.07 -29.63 6.76
C GLY A 5 1.15 -28.45 6.45
N GLU A 6 -0.09 -28.49 6.96
CA GLU A 6 -1.06 -27.39 6.84
C GLU A 6 -0.51 -26.10 7.45
N ARG A 7 -0.01 -26.16 8.69
CA ARG A 7 0.60 -25.02 9.38
C ARG A 7 1.74 -24.38 8.56
N LYS A 8 2.72 -25.18 8.13
CA LYS A 8 3.85 -24.69 7.33
C LYS A 8 3.38 -24.07 6.00
N GLY A 9 2.36 -24.67 5.37
CA GLY A 9 1.74 -24.15 4.16
C GLY A 9 1.09 -22.78 4.35
N LEU A 10 0.34 -22.60 5.44
CA LEU A 10 -0.28 -21.32 5.80
C LEU A 10 0.77 -20.25 6.09
N GLU A 11 1.77 -20.55 6.93
CA GLU A 11 2.85 -19.61 7.27
C GLU A 11 3.60 -19.12 6.02
N ARG A 12 3.91 -20.03 5.08
CA ARG A 12 4.59 -19.67 3.82
C ARG A 12 3.74 -18.72 2.98
N ARG A 13 2.44 -19.00 2.83
CA ARG A 13 1.53 -18.15 2.05
C ARG A 13 1.35 -16.78 2.69
N ILE A 14 1.21 -16.71 4.02
CA ILE A 14 1.16 -15.44 4.77
C ILE A 14 2.42 -14.63 4.49
N ARG A 15 3.61 -15.22 4.62
CA ARG A 15 4.88 -14.52 4.35
C ARG A 15 4.99 -14.01 2.92
N LEU A 16 4.56 -14.79 1.92
CA LEU A 16 4.57 -14.35 0.52
C LEU A 16 3.64 -13.16 0.27
N LEU A 17 2.42 -13.20 0.84
CA LEU A 17 1.46 -12.10 0.73
C LEU A 17 1.99 -10.83 1.41
N LEU A 18 2.55 -10.96 2.61
CA LEU A 18 3.15 -9.85 3.34
C LEU A 18 4.36 -9.27 2.62
N LEU A 19 5.21 -10.11 2.03
CA LEU A 19 6.35 -9.64 1.25
C LEU A 19 5.89 -8.86 0.01
N GLY A 20 4.89 -9.37 -0.71
CA GLY A 20 4.29 -8.66 -1.83
C GLY A 20 3.70 -7.31 -1.43
N PHE A 21 2.99 -7.27 -0.30
CA PHE A 21 2.45 -6.03 0.27
C PHE A 21 3.55 -5.02 0.63
N ILE A 22 4.62 -5.48 1.31
CA ILE A 22 5.78 -4.66 1.68
C ILE A 22 6.45 -4.09 0.42
N ILE A 23 6.69 -4.91 -0.60
CA ILE A 23 7.28 -4.46 -1.86
C ILE A 23 6.39 -3.40 -2.52
N GLY A 24 5.09 -3.64 -2.62
CA GLY A 24 4.15 -2.67 -3.17
C GLY A 24 4.15 -1.34 -2.42
N LEU A 25 4.22 -1.39 -1.09
CA LEU A 25 4.29 -0.21 -0.24
C LEU A 25 5.61 0.57 -0.41
N VAL A 26 6.74 -0.14 -0.48
CA VAL A 26 8.04 0.48 -0.75
C VAL A 26 8.06 1.12 -2.13
N LEU A 27 7.59 0.42 -3.17
CA LEU A 27 7.52 0.98 -4.52
C LEU A 27 6.63 2.22 -4.57
N SER A 28 5.46 2.19 -3.94
CA SER A 28 4.55 3.34 -3.84
C SER A 28 5.17 4.53 -3.10
N GLY A 29 6.04 4.30 -2.12
CA GLY A 29 6.78 5.37 -1.45
C GLY A 29 7.88 5.94 -2.34
N VAL A 30 8.70 5.06 -2.93
CA VAL A 30 9.87 5.45 -3.72
C VAL A 30 9.50 6.24 -4.96
N THR A 31 8.35 5.97 -5.59
CA THR A 31 7.86 6.73 -6.76
C THR A 31 7.60 8.20 -6.47
N ALA A 32 7.45 8.60 -5.19
CA ALA A 32 7.30 10.01 -4.82
C ALA A 32 8.62 10.80 -4.84
N PHE A 33 9.79 10.15 -4.87
CA PHE A 33 11.08 10.85 -4.97
C PHE A 33 11.29 11.48 -6.38
N PRO A 34 11.23 10.72 -7.50
CA PRO A 34 11.40 11.29 -8.84
C PRO A 34 10.06 11.71 -9.47
N LEU A 35 9.13 12.27 -8.69
CA LEU A 35 7.76 12.53 -9.14
C LEU A 35 7.66 13.36 -10.45
N PRO A 36 8.44 14.45 -10.65
CA PRO A 36 8.42 15.20 -11.92
C PRO A 36 8.85 14.35 -13.12
N TRP A 37 9.81 13.44 -12.93
CA TRP A 37 10.29 12.56 -14.00
C TRP A 37 9.26 11.49 -14.35
N GLU A 38 8.66 10.84 -13.34
CA GLU A 38 7.63 9.81 -13.53
C GLU A 38 6.40 10.38 -14.25
N VAL A 39 5.89 11.53 -13.79
CA VAL A 39 4.74 12.18 -14.43
C VAL A 39 5.11 12.70 -15.82
N GLY A 40 6.34 13.18 -16.02
CA GLY A 40 6.84 13.56 -17.34
C GLY A 40 6.89 12.40 -18.33
N LEU A 41 7.27 11.20 -17.87
CA LEU A 41 7.22 9.97 -18.68
C LEU A 41 5.77 9.58 -19.00
N LEU A 42 4.89 9.61 -18.00
CA LEU A 42 3.46 9.34 -18.17
C LEU A 42 2.82 10.30 -19.19
N ALA A 43 3.09 11.60 -19.08
CA ALA A 43 2.56 12.62 -19.98
C ALA A 43 3.01 12.40 -21.43
N LYS A 44 4.28 12.03 -21.63
CA LYS A 44 4.82 11.69 -22.97
C LYS A 44 4.16 10.43 -23.53
N TRP A 45 4.08 9.37 -22.72
CA TRP A 45 3.52 8.09 -23.16
C TRP A 45 2.02 8.16 -23.47
N SER A 46 1.25 8.90 -22.66
CA SER A 46 -0.18 9.06 -22.85
C SER A 46 -0.55 10.08 -23.93
N GLY A 47 0.42 10.82 -24.48
CA GLY A 47 0.17 11.96 -25.36
C GLY A 47 -0.65 13.08 -24.70
N ALA A 48 -0.40 13.33 -23.41
CA ALA A 48 -1.16 14.31 -22.63
C ALA A 48 -1.00 15.73 -23.21
N GLN A 49 -2.11 16.45 -23.36
CA GLN A 49 -2.15 17.78 -23.96
C GLN A 49 -2.78 18.80 -23.03
N ILE A 50 -2.12 19.94 -22.85
CA ILE A 50 -2.65 21.07 -22.07
C ILE A 50 -3.97 21.55 -22.70
N GLY A 51 -5.00 21.75 -21.87
CA GLY A 51 -6.32 22.19 -22.31
C GLY A 51 -7.24 21.09 -22.84
N ALA A 52 -6.74 19.86 -23.02
CA ALA A 52 -7.58 18.72 -23.37
C ALA A 52 -8.57 18.39 -22.24
N PRO A 53 -9.77 17.87 -22.55
CA PRO A 53 -10.71 17.47 -21.51
C PRO A 53 -10.25 16.21 -20.76
N GLY A 54 -10.76 16.05 -19.53
CA GLY A 54 -10.59 14.82 -18.75
C GLY A 54 -9.15 14.55 -18.33
N LEU A 55 -8.78 13.25 -18.35
CA LEU A 55 -7.52 12.77 -17.78
C LEU A 55 -6.29 13.27 -18.54
N SER A 56 -6.38 13.44 -19.86
CA SER A 56 -5.27 13.92 -20.70
C SER A 56 -4.84 15.34 -20.29
N GLY A 57 -5.78 16.28 -20.20
CA GLY A 57 -5.47 17.64 -19.75
C GLY A 57 -5.07 17.71 -18.28
N TRP A 58 -5.60 16.82 -17.45
CA TRP A 58 -5.17 16.72 -16.06
C TRP A 58 -3.71 16.27 -15.93
N ILE A 59 -3.31 15.19 -16.61
CA ILE A 59 -1.92 14.71 -16.61
C ILE A 59 -0.98 15.81 -17.10
N ALA A 60 -1.34 16.50 -18.19
CA ALA A 60 -0.55 17.60 -18.74
C ALA A 60 -0.41 18.75 -17.73
N ARG A 61 -1.50 19.14 -17.06
CA ARG A 61 -1.51 20.18 -16.01
C ARG A 61 -0.63 19.80 -14.82
N VAL A 62 -0.73 18.55 -14.34
CA VAL A 62 0.11 18.07 -13.22
C VAL A 62 1.58 18.09 -13.61
N ASN A 63 1.92 17.60 -14.80
CA ASN A 63 3.30 17.62 -15.31
C ASN A 63 3.86 19.05 -15.36
N GLU A 64 3.13 19.99 -15.96
CA GLU A 64 3.54 21.40 -16.03
C GLU A 64 3.68 22.01 -14.64
N GLY A 65 2.73 21.75 -13.74
CA GLY A 65 2.75 22.23 -12.36
C GLY A 65 3.95 21.72 -11.58
N LEU A 66 4.31 20.44 -11.72
CA LEU A 66 5.48 19.84 -11.08
C LEU A 66 6.77 20.48 -11.61
N ILE A 67 6.95 20.57 -12.93
CA ILE A 67 8.15 21.17 -13.53
C ILE A 67 8.31 22.65 -13.12
N ALA A 68 7.23 23.43 -13.19
CA ALA A 68 7.27 24.84 -12.83
C ALA A 68 7.54 25.07 -11.34
N THR A 69 6.99 24.20 -10.48
CA THR A 69 7.21 24.27 -9.03
C THR A 69 8.63 23.84 -8.67
N ASP A 70 9.14 22.76 -9.25
CA ASP A 70 10.50 22.27 -9.01
C ASP A 70 11.54 23.32 -9.42
N ALA A 71 11.32 24.01 -10.55
CA ALA A 71 12.20 25.08 -11.01
C ALA A 71 12.18 26.35 -10.14
N ARG A 72 11.04 26.67 -9.50
CA ARG A 72 10.86 27.93 -8.74
C ARG A 72 10.97 27.77 -7.23
N PHE A 73 10.54 26.63 -6.71
CA PHE A 73 10.39 26.31 -5.30
C PHE A 73 10.82 24.86 -5.00
N PRO A 74 12.07 24.46 -5.32
CA PRO A 74 12.53 23.07 -5.20
C PRO A 74 12.43 22.52 -3.77
N PHE A 75 12.50 23.39 -2.75
CA PHE A 75 12.35 22.99 -1.35
C PHE A 75 10.98 22.37 -1.03
N LEU A 76 9.95 22.60 -1.86
CA LEU A 76 8.64 21.97 -1.68
C LEU A 76 8.66 20.46 -1.93
N ALA A 77 9.60 19.96 -2.75
CA ALA A 77 9.81 18.53 -2.97
C ALA A 77 10.23 17.81 -1.67
N TYR A 78 10.76 18.54 -0.68
CA TYR A 78 11.04 17.95 0.62
C TYR A 78 9.76 17.43 1.31
N GLY A 79 8.60 18.03 1.04
CA GLY A 79 7.31 17.50 1.50
C GLY A 79 7.00 16.13 0.90
N THR A 80 7.31 15.90 -0.37
CA THR A 80 7.15 14.58 -1.02
C THR A 80 8.17 13.58 -0.51
N ASP A 81 9.39 14.00 -0.16
CA ASP A 81 10.40 13.14 0.47
C ASP A 81 9.92 12.58 1.81
N TRP A 82 9.27 13.41 2.64
CA TRP A 82 8.67 12.95 3.90
C TRP A 82 7.52 11.97 3.68
N LEU A 83 6.69 12.18 2.66
CA LEU A 83 5.62 11.24 2.31
C LEU A 83 6.20 9.90 1.84
N ALA A 84 7.25 9.92 1.01
CA ALA A 84 7.99 8.74 0.59
C ALA A 84 8.55 7.99 1.80
N PHE A 85 9.23 8.72 2.68
CA PHE A 85 9.81 8.17 3.91
C PHE A 85 8.76 7.52 4.82
N ALA A 86 7.58 8.12 4.97
CA ALA A 86 6.50 7.56 5.76
C ALA A 86 6.10 6.15 5.25
N HIS A 87 6.02 5.95 3.94
CA HIS A 87 5.72 4.62 3.36
C HIS A 87 6.82 3.61 3.69
N LEU A 88 8.09 4.01 3.63
CA LEU A 88 9.21 3.16 4.01
C LEU A 88 9.16 2.77 5.49
N VAL A 89 8.88 3.74 6.38
CA VAL A 89 8.72 3.47 7.82
C VAL A 89 7.54 2.52 8.06
N ILE A 90 6.40 2.74 7.42
CA ILE A 90 5.24 1.84 7.52
C ILE A 90 5.61 0.44 7.04
N ALA A 91 6.36 0.30 5.95
CA ALA A 91 6.81 -1.00 5.45
C ALA A 91 7.66 -1.75 6.49
N THR A 92 8.48 -1.04 7.27
CA THR A 92 9.25 -1.66 8.36
C THR A 92 8.38 -2.24 9.47
N ALA A 93 7.20 -1.66 9.75
CA ALA A 93 6.29 -2.19 10.77
C ALA A 93 5.80 -3.61 10.43
N PHE A 94 5.67 -3.94 9.14
CA PHE A 94 5.27 -5.27 8.67
C PHE A 94 6.37 -6.34 8.80
N VAL A 95 7.60 -5.96 9.20
CA VAL A 95 8.65 -6.92 9.56
C VAL A 95 8.26 -7.74 10.79
N GLY A 96 7.47 -7.18 11.72
CA GLY A 96 6.93 -7.91 12.88
C GLY A 96 6.10 -9.13 12.44
N PRO A 97 5.02 -8.93 11.66
CA PRO A 97 4.23 -10.01 11.08
C PRO A 97 5.00 -11.00 10.20
N LEU A 98 6.05 -10.57 9.49
CA LEU A 98 6.90 -11.50 8.72
C LEU A 98 7.63 -12.51 9.63
N ARG A 99 8.08 -12.04 10.80
CA ARG A 99 8.77 -12.87 11.81
C ARG A 99 7.79 -13.76 12.55
N ASP A 100 6.75 -13.17 13.12
CA ASP A 100 5.69 -13.86 13.85
C ASP A 100 4.32 -13.21 13.58
N PRO A 101 3.50 -13.78 12.68
CA PRO A 101 2.24 -13.18 12.30
C PRO A 101 1.16 -13.31 13.37
N MET A 102 1.22 -14.30 14.27
CA MET A 102 0.22 -14.48 15.33
C MET A 102 0.40 -13.44 16.42
N ARG A 103 1.65 -13.22 16.87
CA ARG A 103 1.94 -12.19 17.88
C ARG A 103 1.72 -10.77 17.39
N ASN A 104 1.78 -10.55 16.07
CA ASN A 104 1.69 -9.22 15.45
C ASN A 104 0.43 -9.05 14.59
N ILE A 105 -0.65 -9.81 14.85
CA ILE A 105 -1.88 -9.74 14.06
C ILE A 105 -2.47 -8.33 13.99
N TRP A 106 -2.30 -7.54 15.06
CA TRP A 106 -2.74 -6.15 15.12
C TRP A 106 -2.13 -5.29 14.01
N VAL A 107 -0.88 -5.53 13.58
CA VAL A 107 -0.27 -4.77 12.48
C VAL A 107 -1.00 -5.02 11.16
N ILE A 108 -1.55 -6.24 10.99
CA ILE A 108 -2.37 -6.59 9.82
C ILE A 108 -3.72 -5.88 9.88
N GLU A 109 -4.37 -5.89 11.05
CA GLU A 109 -5.64 -5.17 11.28
C GLU A 109 -5.46 -3.65 11.09
N TRP A 110 -4.38 -3.08 11.61
CA TRP A 110 -4.00 -1.68 11.41
C TRP A 110 -3.78 -1.36 9.93
N GLY A 111 -3.09 -2.24 9.19
CA GLY A 111 -2.93 -2.10 7.74
C GLY A 111 -4.25 -2.14 6.98
N ILE A 112 -5.19 -3.00 7.39
CA ILE A 112 -6.55 -3.05 6.83
C ILE A 112 -7.29 -1.74 7.08
N ILE A 113 -7.21 -1.19 8.29
CA ILE A 113 -7.81 0.11 8.64
C ILE A 113 -7.21 1.21 7.77
N ALA A 114 -5.88 1.25 7.61
CA ALA A 114 -5.21 2.21 6.75
C ALA A 114 -5.68 2.12 5.28
N CYS A 115 -5.78 0.89 4.74
CA CYS A 115 -6.30 0.65 3.39
C CYS A 115 -7.73 1.21 3.21
N VAL A 116 -8.60 1.02 4.19
CA VAL A 116 -9.98 1.56 4.14
C VAL A 116 -9.97 3.09 4.30
N ALA A 117 -9.12 3.63 5.16
CA ALA A 117 -9.06 5.06 5.46
C ALA A 117 -8.53 5.92 4.29
N VAL A 118 -7.76 5.35 3.36
CA VAL A 118 -7.32 6.05 2.14
C VAL A 118 -8.49 6.41 1.22
N ILE A 119 -9.56 5.60 1.20
CA ILE A 119 -10.73 5.84 0.34
C ILE A 119 -11.44 7.16 0.68
N PRO A 120 -11.90 7.42 1.93
CA PRO A 120 -12.51 8.71 2.25
C PRO A 120 -11.52 9.86 2.13
N LEU A 121 -10.22 9.66 2.40
CA LEU A 121 -9.21 10.69 2.18
C LEU A 121 -9.20 11.16 0.72
N ALA A 122 -9.10 10.23 -0.24
CA ALA A 122 -9.07 10.56 -1.67
C ALA A 122 -10.39 11.22 -2.15
N LEU A 123 -11.53 10.67 -1.72
CA LEU A 123 -12.85 11.14 -2.16
C LEU A 123 -13.30 12.46 -1.50
N ILE A 124 -12.70 12.86 -0.37
CA ILE A 124 -13.01 14.13 0.31
C ILE A 124 -11.97 15.19 -0.04
N ALA A 125 -10.67 14.89 0.11
CA ALA A 125 -9.61 15.86 -0.15
C ALA A 125 -9.45 16.12 -1.66
N GLY A 126 -9.71 15.11 -2.51
CA GLY A 126 -9.64 15.24 -3.96
C GLY A 126 -10.51 16.37 -4.50
N PRO A 127 -11.84 16.37 -4.26
CA PRO A 127 -12.72 17.46 -4.69
C PRO A 127 -12.34 18.82 -4.11
N ILE A 128 -11.94 18.87 -2.82
CA ILE A 128 -11.50 20.12 -2.16
C ILE A 128 -10.29 20.73 -2.87
N ARG A 129 -9.40 19.90 -3.43
CA ARG A 129 -8.21 20.33 -4.16
C ARG A 129 -8.41 20.41 -5.68
N GLY A 130 -9.64 20.19 -6.18
CA GLY A 130 -9.95 20.23 -7.61
C GLY A 130 -9.38 19.06 -8.42
N ILE A 131 -9.08 17.92 -7.77
CA ILE A 131 -8.61 16.69 -8.43
C ILE A 131 -9.80 16.03 -9.13
N PRO A 132 -9.69 15.63 -10.41
CA PRO A 132 -10.80 15.02 -11.14
C PRO A 132 -11.10 13.61 -10.63
N PHE A 133 -12.36 13.21 -10.68
CA PHE A 133 -12.83 11.95 -10.11
C PHE A 133 -12.07 10.69 -10.60
N PRO A 134 -11.74 10.52 -11.89
CA PRO A 134 -10.95 9.36 -12.31
C PRO A 134 -9.57 9.28 -11.64
N TRP A 135 -8.95 10.41 -11.30
CA TRP A 135 -7.68 10.44 -10.59
C TRP A 135 -7.84 10.07 -9.12
N GLN A 136 -8.93 10.49 -8.48
CA GLN A 136 -9.25 10.09 -7.10
C GLN A 136 -9.43 8.57 -6.99
N LEU A 137 -9.96 7.90 -8.02
CA LEU A 137 -10.04 6.44 -8.07
C LEU A 137 -8.66 5.78 -8.17
N ILE A 138 -7.72 6.40 -8.90
CA ILE A 138 -6.32 5.95 -8.94
C ILE A 138 -5.71 6.08 -7.55
N ASP A 139 -5.88 7.23 -6.89
CA ASP A 139 -5.37 7.45 -5.52
C ASP A 139 -5.96 6.44 -4.52
N ALA A 140 -7.26 6.12 -4.63
CA ALA A 140 -7.93 5.14 -3.77
C ALA A 140 -7.55 3.69 -4.08
N SER A 141 -7.06 3.39 -5.29
CA SER A 141 -6.75 2.03 -5.74
C SER A 141 -5.69 1.35 -4.86
N PHE A 142 -4.75 2.13 -4.29
CA PHE A 142 -3.73 1.61 -3.40
C PHE A 142 -4.34 0.94 -2.15
N GLY A 143 -5.36 1.57 -1.56
CA GLY A 143 -6.11 1.00 -0.44
C GLY A 143 -6.89 -0.26 -0.84
N ILE A 144 -7.53 -0.25 -2.01
CA ILE A 144 -8.33 -1.40 -2.50
C ILE A 144 -7.42 -2.61 -2.78
N VAL A 145 -6.32 -2.39 -3.49
CA VAL A 145 -5.37 -3.46 -3.84
C VAL A 145 -4.63 -3.97 -2.60
N GLY A 146 -4.25 -3.09 -1.67
CA GLY A 146 -3.60 -3.46 -0.42
C GLY A 146 -4.52 -4.21 0.56
N PHE A 147 -5.81 -3.91 0.55
CA PHE A 147 -6.80 -4.54 1.44
C PHE A 147 -6.92 -6.05 1.23
N GLY A 148 -6.92 -6.51 -0.03
CA GLY A 148 -7.10 -7.92 -0.37
C GLY A 148 -6.06 -8.86 0.27
N PRO A 149 -4.74 -8.64 0.03
CA PRO A 149 -3.67 -9.42 0.64
C PRO A 149 -3.69 -9.41 2.16
N LEU A 150 -3.94 -8.26 2.79
CA LEU A 150 -3.97 -8.15 4.25
C LEU A 150 -5.18 -8.87 4.86
N LEU A 151 -6.35 -8.76 4.26
CA LEU A 151 -7.53 -9.50 4.71
C LEU A 151 -7.33 -11.01 4.57
N LEU A 152 -6.70 -11.46 3.49
CA LEU A 152 -6.34 -12.87 3.32
C LEU A 152 -5.33 -13.31 4.39
N CYS A 153 -4.29 -12.52 4.66
CA CYS A 153 -3.35 -12.78 5.75
C CYS A 153 -4.09 -12.90 7.09
N HIS A 154 -4.95 -11.95 7.43
CA HIS A 154 -5.73 -11.96 8.67
C HIS A 154 -6.55 -13.26 8.81
N ARG A 155 -7.29 -13.64 7.77
CA ARG A 155 -8.07 -14.90 7.77
C ARG A 155 -7.19 -16.14 7.96
N MET A 156 -6.01 -16.16 7.34
CA MET A 156 -5.06 -17.27 7.45
C MET A 156 -4.40 -17.33 8.83
N ILE A 157 -4.10 -16.19 9.45
CA ILE A 157 -3.56 -16.11 10.81
C ILE A 157 -4.59 -16.63 11.82
N ARG A 158 -5.86 -16.19 11.73
CA ARG A 158 -6.97 -16.71 12.56
C ARG A 158 -7.22 -18.22 12.36
N ARG A 159 -6.90 -18.77 11.18
CA ARG A 159 -6.92 -20.22 10.96
C ARG A 159 -5.73 -20.89 11.65
N LEU A 160 -4.54 -20.30 11.54
CA LEU A 160 -3.31 -20.80 12.17
C LEU A 160 -3.44 -20.89 13.69
N GLU A 161 -4.07 -19.90 14.34
CA GLU A 161 -4.35 -19.88 15.78
C GLU A 161 -5.22 -21.07 16.25
N ARG A 162 -6.04 -21.63 15.36
CA ARG A 162 -6.93 -22.77 15.67
C ARG A 162 -6.27 -24.13 15.48
N ILE A 163 -5.07 -24.20 14.91
CA ILE A 163 -4.33 -25.45 14.74
C ILE A 163 -3.52 -25.70 16.02
N PRO A 164 -3.86 -26.72 16.84
CA PRO A 164 -3.17 -26.96 18.11
C PRO A 164 -1.68 -27.25 17.91
N MET A 165 -0.85 -26.76 18.84
CA MET A 165 0.56 -27.14 18.89
C MET A 165 0.68 -28.61 19.29
N VAL A 166 1.63 -29.34 18.69
CA VAL A 166 1.90 -30.76 18.98
C VAL A 166 2.12 -31.01 20.50
N GLY A 167 2.58 -30.00 21.25
CA GLY A 167 2.73 -30.09 22.71
C GLY A 167 1.44 -29.96 23.53
N GLN A 168 0.35 -29.39 22.98
CA GLN A 168 -0.96 -29.31 23.64
C GLN A 168 -1.84 -30.54 23.35
N ALA A 169 -1.62 -31.21 22.22
CA ALA A 169 -2.34 -32.45 21.87
C ALA A 169 -1.99 -33.63 22.80
N LEU A 170 -0.89 -33.55 23.54
CA LEU A 170 -0.44 -34.58 24.50
C LEU A 170 -0.89 -34.30 25.95
N SER A 171 -1.57 -33.17 26.20
CA SER A 171 -1.98 -32.74 27.55
C SER A 171 -3.50 -32.78 27.77
N THR A 172 -4.30 -33.35 26.88
CA THR A 172 -5.70 -33.65 27.15
C THR A 172 -5.78 -34.90 28.04
N PRO A 173 -6.21 -34.79 29.31
CA PRO A 173 -6.51 -35.96 30.12
C PRO A 173 -7.73 -36.66 29.53
N ASN A 174 -7.66 -37.98 29.38
CA ASN A 174 -8.83 -38.84 29.15
C ASN A 174 -9.85 -38.71 30.29
#